data_AF-A0A7M3MMS8-F1
#
_entry.id   AF-A0A7M3MMS8-F1
#
_cell.length_a   1.000
_cell.length_b   1.000
_cell.length_c   1.000
_cell.angle_alpha   90.00
_cell.angle_beta   90.00
_cell.angle_gamma   90.00
#
_symmetry.space_group_name_H-M   'P 1'
#
loop_
_entity.id
_entity.type
_entity.pdbx_description
1 polymer ?
#
loop_
_entity_poly.entity_id
_entity_poly.type
_entity_poly.pdbx_seq_one_letter_code
_entity_poly.pdbx_strand_id
1 'polypeptide(L)'
;MQNTRSYPLSLLFLVTCVSVFAVAQLTDPEHVRFLALDSASFPERWYTVVTTGFVHVEWNHIIVNMLLLLWVGTWVERLIGSRRFAVVVFTAILAGSLSILVRDTAGIGFSAAA
;
A
#
# COMPACT_ATOMS: atom_id res chain seq x y z
N MET A 1 10.11 -32.83 -6.39
CA MET A 1 9.40 -32.14 -5.29
C MET A 1 9.59 -30.64 -5.50
N GLN A 2 8.57 -29.95 -6.03
CA GLN A 2 8.67 -28.51 -6.29
C GLN A 2 8.64 -27.81 -4.93
N ASN A 3 9.75 -27.16 -4.59
CA ASN A 3 9.91 -26.39 -3.38
C ASN A 3 8.91 -25.22 -3.45
N THR A 4 7.73 -25.36 -2.84
CA THR A 4 6.72 -24.31 -2.80
C THR A 4 7.24 -23.20 -1.91
N ARG A 5 8.08 -22.30 -2.44
CA ARG A 5 8.42 -21.05 -1.75
C ARG A 5 7.10 -20.31 -1.52
N SER A 6 6.61 -20.39 -0.30
CA SER A 6 5.49 -19.60 0.18
C SER A 6 5.78 -18.12 -0.08
N TYR A 7 4.75 -17.36 -0.44
CA TYR A 7 4.79 -15.90 -0.64
C TYR A 7 4.04 -15.21 0.49
N PRO A 8 4.49 -15.39 1.75
CA PRO A 8 3.74 -14.97 2.93
C PRO A 8 3.53 -13.45 2.93
N LEU A 9 4.48 -12.66 2.43
CA LEU A 9 4.39 -11.20 2.51
C LEU A 9 3.50 -10.61 1.43
N SER A 10 3.59 -11.09 0.18
CA SER A 10 2.71 -10.61 -0.88
C SER A 10 1.24 -10.89 -0.54
N LEU A 11 0.95 -12.07 0.01
CA LEU A 11 -0.41 -12.42 0.42
C LEU A 11 -0.86 -11.64 1.66
N LEU A 12 0.01 -11.46 2.65
CA LEU A 12 -0.29 -10.63 3.82
C LEU A 12 -0.62 -9.19 3.42
N PHE A 13 0.18 -8.61 2.53
CA PHE A 13 -0.04 -7.26 2.02
C PHE A 13 -1.36 -7.16 1.27
N LEU A 14 -1.66 -8.13 0.40
CA LEU A 14 -2.94 -8.20 -0.30
C LEU A 14 -4.12 -8.27 0.67
N VAL A 15 -4.09 -9.19 1.63
CA VAL A 15 -5.17 -9.36 2.61
C VAL A 15 -5.35 -8.09 3.43
N THR A 16 -4.26 -7.42 3.81
CA THR A 16 -4.31 -6.16 4.57
C THR A 16 -4.97 -5.05 3.74
N CYS A 17 -4.53 -4.82 2.50
CA CYS A 17 -5.11 -3.79 1.63
C CYS A 17 -6.58 -4.06 1.31
N VAL A 18 -6.93 -5.31 1.00
CA VAL A 18 -8.33 -5.72 0.74
C VAL A 18 -9.19 -5.55 1.98
N SER A 19 -8.68 -5.88 3.17
CA SER A 19 -9.43 -5.70 4.43
C SER A 19 -9.67 -4.23 4.75
N VAL A 20 -8.64 -3.37 4.61
CA VAL A 20 -8.77 -1.92 4.81
C VAL A 20 -9.77 -1.33 3.82
N PHE A 21 -9.70 -1.73 2.55
CA PHE A 21 -10.65 -1.31 1.53
C PHE A 21 -12.07 -1.80 1.82
N ALA A 22 -12.24 -3.05 2.23
CA ALA A 22 -13.54 -3.57 2.62
C ALA A 22 -14.14 -2.78 3.80
N VAL A 23 -13.34 -2.44 4.81
CA VAL A 23 -13.79 -1.57 5.92
C VAL A 23 -14.21 -0.19 5.40
N ALA A 24 -13.44 0.40 4.48
CA ALA A 24 -13.77 1.69 3.87
C ALA A 24 -15.06 1.67 3.05
N GLN A 25 -15.39 0.54 2.42
CA GLN A 25 -16.60 0.39 1.59
C GLN A 25 -17.84 -0.04 2.38
N LEU A 26 -17.65 -0.83 3.45
CA LEU A 26 -18.74 -1.33 4.29
C LEU A 26 -19.12 -0.36 5.41
N THR A 27 -18.24 0.58 5.73
CA THR A 27 -18.41 1.62 6.77
C THR A 27 -18.30 3.00 6.13
N ASP A 28 -18.51 4.07 6.89
CA ASP A 28 -18.19 5.42 6.45
C ASP A 28 -16.67 5.56 6.21
N PRO A 29 -16.22 6.05 5.03
CA PRO A 29 -14.81 6.29 4.71
C PRO A 29 -14.04 7.14 5.74
N GLU A 30 -14.73 7.96 6.55
CA GLU A 30 -14.11 8.69 7.65
C GLU A 30 -13.36 7.77 8.63
N HIS A 31 -13.84 6.54 8.81
CA HIS A 31 -13.20 5.57 9.71
C HIS A 31 -11.83 5.13 9.25
N VAL A 32 -11.47 5.26 7.97
CA VAL A 32 -10.13 4.91 7.47
C VAL A 32 -9.27 6.14 7.18
N ARG A 33 -9.87 7.34 7.22
CA ARG A 33 -9.18 8.58 6.85
C ARG A 33 -8.02 8.94 7.78
N PHE A 34 -8.05 8.47 9.02
CA PHE A 34 -6.93 8.66 9.95
C PHE A 34 -5.65 7.92 9.51
N LEU A 35 -5.74 6.95 8.60
CA LEU A 35 -4.62 6.19 8.02
C LEU A 35 -4.09 6.82 6.72
N ALA A 36 -4.87 7.68 6.08
CA ALA A 36 -4.49 8.36 4.85
C ALA A 36 -3.58 9.57 5.15
N LEU A 37 -2.55 9.75 4.33
CA LEU A 37 -1.64 10.88 4.46
C LEU A 37 -2.27 12.15 3.88
N ASP A 38 -2.34 13.19 4.69
CA ASP A 38 -2.69 14.54 4.27
C ASP A 38 -1.50 15.47 4.59
N SER A 39 -1.02 16.22 3.59
CA SER A 39 0.13 17.12 3.75
C SER A 39 -0.10 18.15 4.85
N ALA A 40 -1.35 18.62 5.02
CA ALA A 40 -1.73 19.56 6.06
C ALA A 40 -1.65 18.97 7.48
N SER A 41 -1.79 17.65 7.61
CA SER A 41 -1.73 16.93 8.90
C SER A 41 -0.32 16.46 9.27
N PHE A 42 0.65 16.66 8.39
CA PHE A 42 2.05 16.36 8.63
C PHE A 42 2.73 17.58 9.29
N PRO A 43 3.51 17.42 10.38
CA PRO A 43 4.06 16.19 10.93
C PRO A 43 3.26 15.52 12.06
N GLU A 44 2.13 16.09 12.50
CA GLU A 44 1.36 15.57 13.65
C GLU A 44 0.93 14.11 13.46
N ARG A 45 0.56 13.72 12.23
CA ARG A 45 0.20 12.35 11.86
C ARG A 45 1.33 11.61 11.12
N TRP A 46 2.55 11.65 11.63
CA TRP A 46 3.74 11.04 11.00
C TRP A 46 3.57 9.58 10.55
N TYR A 47 2.76 8.78 11.27
CA TYR A 47 2.52 7.37 10.95
C TYR A 47 1.80 7.18 9.60
N THR A 48 1.09 8.20 9.11
CA THR A 48 0.39 8.19 7.82
C THR A 48 1.33 8.04 6.63
N VAL A 49 2.60 8.41 6.78
CA VAL A 49 3.67 8.19 5.79
C VAL A 49 3.84 6.71 5.46
N VAL A 50 3.52 5.80 6.39
CA VAL A 50 3.60 4.36 6.14
C VAL A 50 2.20 3.77 5.88
N THR A 51 1.19 4.18 6.64
CA THR A 51 -0.14 3.58 6.54
C THR A 51 -0.88 3.93 5.25
N THR A 52 -0.54 5.07 4.63
CA THR A 52 -1.15 5.49 3.34
C THR A 52 -0.94 4.47 2.23
N GLY A 53 0.14 3.68 2.26
CA GLY A 53 0.40 2.63 1.28
C GLY A 53 -0.60 1.46 1.30
N PHE A 54 -1.41 1.35 2.35
CA PHE A 54 -2.42 0.31 2.51
C PHE A 54 -3.85 0.82 2.27
N VAL A 55 -4.05 2.14 2.35
CA VAL A 55 -5.37 2.76 2.18
C VAL A 55 -5.66 2.93 0.70
N HIS A 56 -6.81 2.42 0.27
CA HIS A 56 -7.32 2.60 -1.08
C HIS A 56 -8.76 3.07 -0.97
N VAL A 57 -9.17 4.02 -1.81
CA VAL A 57 -10.54 4.57 -1.82
C VAL A 57 -11.25 4.21 -3.14
N GLU A 58 -10.49 4.00 -4.21
CA GLU A 58 -11.03 3.80 -5.54
C GLU A 58 -10.87 2.35 -6.01
N TRP A 59 -11.95 1.80 -6.58
CA TRP A 59 -11.99 0.42 -7.09
C TRP A 59 -10.92 0.15 -8.14
N ASN A 60 -10.73 1.06 -9.09
CA ASN A 60 -9.75 0.89 -10.15
C ASN A 60 -8.32 0.81 -9.58
N HIS A 61 -8.01 1.65 -8.59
CA HIS A 61 -6.69 1.70 -7.97
C HIS A 61 -6.36 0.41 -7.22
N ILE A 62 -7.29 -0.10 -6.40
CA ILE A 62 -7.03 -1.34 -5.67
C ILE A 62 -6.94 -2.55 -6.60
N ILE A 63 -7.79 -2.65 -7.62
CA ILE A 63 -7.76 -3.78 -8.56
C ILE A 63 -6.42 -3.84 -9.29
N VAL A 64 -5.96 -2.72 -9.86
CA VAL A 64 -4.70 -2.67 -10.60
C VAL A 64 -3.50 -2.95 -9.68
N ASN A 65 -3.45 -2.32 -8.50
CA ASN A 65 -2.36 -2.52 -7.55
C ASN A 65 -2.29 -3.96 -7.05
N MET A 66 -3.43 -4.57 -6.71
CA MET A 66 -3.45 -5.95 -6.20
C MET A 66 -3.12 -6.96 -7.31
N LEU A 67 -3.55 -6.72 -8.55
CA LEU A 67 -3.16 -7.56 -9.69
C LEU A 67 -1.66 -7.49 -9.93
N LEU A 68 -1.09 -6.27 -9.91
CA LEU A 68 0.35 -6.06 -10.06
C LEU A 68 1.14 -6.71 -8.92
N LEU A 69 0.66 -6.61 -7.68
CA LEU A 69 1.27 -7.27 -6.52
C LEU A 69 1.22 -8.80 -6.64
N LEU A 70 0.10 -9.36 -7.13
CA LEU A 70 -0.04 -10.80 -7.33
C LEU A 70 0.84 -11.33 -8.45
N TRP A 71 1.00 -10.59 -9.55
CA TRP A 71 1.81 -11.05 -10.69
C TRP A 71 3.29 -10.71 -10.50
N VAL A 72 3.61 -9.43 -10.35
CA VAL A 72 4.99 -8.95 -10.24
C VAL A 72 5.51 -9.11 -8.81
N GLY A 73 4.71 -8.74 -7.81
CA GLY A 73 5.15 -8.82 -6.41
C GLY A 73 5.51 -10.24 -5.98
N THR A 74 4.67 -11.24 -6.29
CA THR A 74 4.98 -12.64 -5.97
C THR A 74 6.19 -13.16 -6.74
N TRP A 75 6.37 -12.75 -8.00
CA TRP A 75 7.53 -13.11 -8.80
C TRP A 75 8.83 -12.52 -8.22
N VAL A 76 8.81 -11.24 -7.85
CA VAL A 76 9.92 -10.56 -7.17
C VAL A 76 10.20 -11.21 -5.82
N GLU A 77 9.19 -11.44 -4.98
CA GLU A 77 9.36 -12.08 -3.66
C GLU A 77 10.05 -13.45 -3.78
N ARG A 78 9.69 -14.24 -4.80
CA ARG A 78 10.34 -15.52 -5.08
C ARG A 78 11.79 -15.37 -5.53
N LEU A 79 12.09 -14.33 -6.30
CA LEU A 79 13.43 -14.07 -6.83
C LEU A 79 14.40 -13.60 -5.74
N ILE A 80 14.02 -12.58 -4.96
CA ILE A 80 14.92 -11.91 -4.00
C ILE A 80 14.74 -12.38 -2.55
N GLY A 81 13.66 -13.12 -2.26
CA GLY A 81 13.27 -13.59 -0.94
C GLY A 81 12.48 -12.55 -0.14
N SER A 82 11.61 -13.03 0.77
CA SER A 82 10.66 -12.21 1.54
C SER A 82 11.31 -11.04 2.29
N ARG A 83 12.48 -11.22 2.91
CA ARG A 83 13.15 -10.14 3.65
C ARG A 83 13.54 -8.95 2.75
N ARG A 84 14.06 -9.22 1.56
CA ARG A 84 14.43 -8.15 0.61
C ARG A 84 13.20 -7.53 -0.03
N PHE A 85 12.19 -8.36 -0.32
CA PHE A 85 10.89 -7.88 -0.79
C PHE A 85 10.24 -6.89 0.20
N ALA A 86 10.30 -7.16 1.50
CA ALA A 86 9.81 -6.24 2.53
C ALA A 86 10.48 -4.87 2.45
N VAL A 87 11.81 -4.83 2.26
CA VAL A 87 12.55 -3.57 2.10
C VAL A 87 12.09 -2.82 0.85
N VAL A 88 11.96 -3.52 -0.28
CA VAL A 88 11.49 -2.92 -1.54
C VAL A 88 10.10 -2.30 -1.36
N VAL A 89 9.15 -3.05 -0.80
CA VAL A 89 7.79 -2.57 -0.53
C VAL A 89 7.82 -1.36 0.40
N PHE A 90 8.58 -1.42 1.49
CA PHE A 90 8.70 -0.32 2.44
C PHE A 90 9.27 0.95 1.78
N THR A 91 10.33 0.82 0.99
CA THR A 91 10.91 1.97 0.26
C THR A 91 9.95 2.55 -0.78
N ALA A 92 9.15 1.71 -1.45
CA ALA A 92 8.15 2.17 -2.41
C ALA A 92 7.04 2.99 -1.73
N ILE A 93 6.59 2.57 -0.53
CA ILE A 93 5.62 3.31 0.27
C ILE A 93 6.19 4.68 0.67
N LEU A 94 7.42 4.71 1.18
CA LEU A 94 8.07 5.98 1.56
C LEU A 94 8.23 6.93 0.37
N ALA A 95 8.61 6.40 -0.79
CA ALA A 95 8.72 7.19 -2.01
C ALA A 95 7.37 7.78 -2.46
N GLY A 96 6.29 6.99 -2.38
CA GLY A 96 4.93 7.46 -2.64
C GLY A 96 4.50 8.58 -1.68
N SER A 97 4.72 8.38 -0.39
CA SER A 97 4.40 9.38 0.64
C SER A 97 5.20 10.67 0.47
N LEU A 98 6.47 10.57 0.10
CA LEU A 98 7.28 11.75 -0.23
C LEU A 98 6.73 12.50 -1.45
N SER A 99 6.27 11.78 -2.49
CA SER A 99 5.64 12.40 -3.66
C SER A 99 4.39 13.22 -3.26
N ILE A 100 3.56 12.68 -2.36
CA ILE A 100 2.37 13.37 -1.83
C ILE A 100 2.77 14.66 -1.08
N LEU A 101 3.77 14.57 -0.19
CA LEU A 101 4.25 15.72 0.58
C LEU A 101 4.85 16.81 -0.32
N VAL A 102 5.60 16.43 -1.35
CA VAL A 102 6.23 17.38 -2.29
C VAL A 102 5.20 18.07 -3.18
N ARG A 103 4.12 17.37 -3.55
CA ARG A 103 3.05 17.93 -4.40
C ARG A 103 2.02 18.76 -3.61
N ASP A 104 2.10 18.78 -2.29
CA ASP A 104 1.13 19.40 -1.37
C ASP A 104 -0.33 19.03 -1.70
N THR A 105 -0.56 17.76 -2.04
CA THR A 105 -1.89 17.25 -2.39
C THR A 105 -2.50 16.51 -1.21
N ALA A 106 -3.77 16.81 -0.89
CA ALA A 106 -4.56 16.03 0.07
C ALA A 106 -4.74 14.59 -0.47
N GLY A 107 -4.21 13.61 0.26
CA GLY A 107 -3.99 12.23 -0.20
C GLY A 107 -5.24 11.41 -0.45
N ILE A 108 -5.84 11.63 -1.61
CA ILE A 108 -6.76 10.69 -2.23
C ILE A 108 -6.10 10.29 -3.57
N GLY A 109 -5.40 9.16 -3.60
CA GLY A 109 -5.20 8.44 -4.88
C GLY A 109 -3.85 8.52 -5.60
N PHE A 110 -2.73 8.94 -5.01
CA PHE A 110 -1.42 8.82 -5.69
C PHE A 110 -0.60 7.66 -5.14
N SER A 111 -0.93 6.46 -5.66
CA SER A 111 0.04 5.36 -5.76
C SER A 111 1.34 5.94 -6.35
N ALA A 112 2.50 5.52 -5.85
CA ALA A 112 3.84 6.03 -6.22
C ALA A 112 4.22 5.91 -7.73
N ALA A 113 3.26 5.61 -8.59
CA ALA A 113 3.39 5.36 -10.03
C ALA A 113 2.50 6.29 -10.90
N ALA A 114 2.07 7.46 -10.40
CA ALA A 114 1.32 8.45 -11.19
C ALA A 114 1.98 9.84 -11.26
#